data_AF-A0A1M3LVQ5-F1
#
_entry.id   AF-A0A1M3LVQ5-F1
#
_cell.length_a   1.000
_cell.length_b   1.000
_cell.length_c   1.000
_cell.angle_alpha   90.00
_cell.angle_beta   90.00
_cell.angle_gamma   90.00
#
_symmetry.space_group_name_H-M   'P 1'
#
loop_
_entity.id
_entity.type
_entity.pdbx_description
1 polymer ?
#
loop_
_entity_poly.entity_id
_entity_poly.type
_entity_poly.pdbx_seq_one_letter_code
_entity_poly.pdbx_strand_id
1 'polypeptide(L)'
;MPPGGEVIGHQGDVLALSEPLEWAEGATHYLALRRRDGGLAGPFRGEAVPGDATKVRVLDPLTITPYVGGSEERTYFSFGPGQAWAQTARVLAIRSRAEQVEILVVAEESRVHVN
;
A
#
# COMPACT_ATOMS: atom_id res chain seq x y z
N MET A 1 -3.68 -6.68 8.14
CA MET A 1 -3.38 -6.24 6.76
C MET A 1 -3.58 -4.73 6.76
N PRO A 2 -2.66 -3.90 6.24
CA PRO A 2 -2.91 -2.46 6.15
C PRO A 2 -4.21 -2.21 5.38
N PRO A 3 -5.02 -1.21 5.76
CA PRO A 3 -6.21 -0.86 5.00
C PRO A 3 -5.82 -0.56 3.54
N GLY A 4 -6.56 -1.18 2.62
CA GLY A 4 -6.32 -1.10 1.20
C GLY A 4 -7.64 -1.12 0.45
N GLY A 5 -7.62 -0.56 -0.75
CA GLY A 5 -8.80 -0.38 -1.57
C GLY A 5 -8.40 0.12 -2.95
N GLU A 6 -9.30 0.82 -3.61
CA GLU A 6 -9.10 1.33 -4.98
C GLU A 6 -9.00 2.85 -4.99
N VAL A 7 -8.17 3.38 -5.90
CA VAL A 7 -8.20 4.79 -6.24
C VAL A 7 -9.37 5.02 -7.20
N ILE A 8 -10.32 5.84 -6.79
CA ILE A 8 -11.56 6.13 -7.54
C ILE A 8 -11.51 7.49 -8.25
N GLY A 9 -10.51 8.31 -7.95
CA GLY A 9 -10.28 9.60 -8.60
C GLY A 9 -8.91 10.17 -8.24
N HIS A 10 -8.40 11.07 -9.07
CA HIS A 10 -7.20 11.84 -8.74
C HIS A 10 -7.29 13.25 -9.34
N GLN A 11 -6.83 14.24 -8.60
CA GLN A 11 -6.73 15.63 -9.06
C GLN A 11 -5.42 16.23 -8.51
N GLY A 12 -4.45 16.43 -9.40
CA GLY A 12 -3.12 16.88 -8.99
C GLY A 12 -2.46 15.88 -8.04
N ASP A 13 -2.12 16.35 -6.84
CA ASP A 13 -1.51 15.60 -5.73
C ASP A 13 -2.53 14.92 -4.80
N VAL A 14 -3.84 15.11 -5.04
CA VAL A 14 -4.90 14.54 -4.20
C VAL A 14 -5.51 13.31 -4.86
N LEU A 15 -5.56 12.21 -4.12
CA LEU A 15 -6.23 10.97 -4.52
C LEU A 15 -7.54 10.81 -3.75
N ALA A 16 -8.58 10.38 -4.45
CA ALA A 16 -9.84 9.93 -3.87
C ALA A 16 -9.85 8.39 -3.84
N LEU A 17 -10.23 7.84 -2.70
CA LEU A 17 -10.10 6.42 -2.37
C LEU A 17 -11.48 5.80 -2.13
N SER A 18 -11.60 4.49 -2.37
CA SER A 18 -12.84 3.76 -2.13
C SER A 18 -13.14 3.60 -0.63
N GLU A 19 -12.11 3.53 0.21
CA GLU A 19 -12.21 3.31 1.65
C GLU A 19 -11.65 4.51 2.43
N PRO A 20 -12.20 4.82 3.62
CA PRO A 20 -11.65 5.83 4.50
C PRO A 20 -10.29 5.41 5.07
N LEU A 21 -9.42 6.40 5.29
CA LEU A 21 -8.10 6.21 5.88
C LEU A 21 -8.13 6.38 7.40
N GLU A 22 -7.46 5.46 8.08
CA GLU A 22 -7.22 5.54 9.53
C GLU A 22 -5.83 6.12 9.79
N TRP A 23 -5.79 7.28 10.45
CA TRP A 23 -4.54 7.98 10.77
C TRP A 23 -4.16 7.75 12.23
N ALA A 24 -2.96 7.24 12.46
CA ALA A 24 -2.36 7.14 13.78
C ALA A 24 -1.69 8.47 14.21
N GLU A 25 -2.03 8.97 15.39
CA GLU A 25 -1.44 10.20 15.92
C GLU A 25 0.08 10.06 16.09
N GLY A 26 0.83 11.09 15.69
CA GLY A 26 2.29 11.12 15.81
C GLY A 26 3.06 10.23 14.83
N ALA A 27 2.39 9.55 13.89
CA ALA A 27 3.03 8.69 12.90
C ALA A 27 3.00 9.28 11.48
N THR A 28 4.09 9.10 10.73
CA THR A 28 4.12 9.36 9.29
C THR A 28 3.45 8.20 8.55
N HIS A 29 2.49 8.53 7.69
CA HIS A 29 1.78 7.55 6.88
C HIS A 29 2.26 7.54 5.45
N TYR A 30 2.17 6.37 4.84
CA TYR A 30 2.61 6.12 3.49
C TYR A 30 1.52 5.44 2.68
N LEU A 31 1.53 5.75 1.40
CA LEU A 31 0.68 5.17 0.38
C LEU A 31 1.56 4.39 -0.59
N ALA A 32 1.16 3.16 -0.91
CA ALA A 32 1.71 2.41 -2.03
C ALA A 32 0.60 2.12 -3.03
N LEU A 33 0.93 2.22 -4.32
CA LEU A 33 -0.02 1.99 -5.40
C LEU A 33 0.41 0.78 -6.22
N ARG A 34 -0.52 -0.11 -6.52
CA ARG A 34 -0.26 -1.31 -7.32
C ARG A 34 -0.25 -0.96 -8.80
N ARG A 35 0.88 -1.23 -9.46
CA ARG A 35 1.04 -1.11 -10.90
C ARG A 35 0.31 -2.25 -11.62
N ARG A 36 0.02 -2.03 -12.91
CA ARG A 36 -0.56 -3.05 -13.79
C ARG A 36 0.32 -4.31 -13.92
N ASP A 37 1.64 -4.15 -13.82
CA ASP A 37 2.59 -5.26 -13.84
C ASP A 37 2.65 -6.05 -12.51
N GLY A 38 1.82 -5.69 -11.52
CA GLY A 38 1.80 -6.29 -10.19
C GLY A 38 2.85 -5.72 -9.23
N GLY A 39 3.73 -4.84 -9.70
CA GLY A 39 4.70 -4.15 -8.86
C GLY A 39 4.07 -3.07 -7.97
N LEU A 40 4.82 -2.59 -6.99
CA LEU A 40 4.40 -1.50 -6.10
C LEU A 40 5.11 -0.20 -6.45
N ALA A 41 4.34 0.87 -6.60
CA ALA A 41 4.82 2.25 -6.69
C ALA A 41 4.72 2.92 -5.32
N GLY A 42 5.80 3.56 -4.89
CA GLY A 42 5.93 4.14 -3.56
C GLY A 42 7.08 3.49 -2.77
N PRO A 43 7.14 3.69 -1.44
CA PRO A 43 6.13 4.37 -0.63
C PRO A 43 6.11 5.89 -0.87
N PHE A 44 4.92 6.47 -0.95
CA PHE A 44 4.71 7.92 -1.02
C PHE A 44 4.17 8.44 0.30
N ARG A 45 4.73 9.52 0.84
CA ARG A 45 4.21 10.16 2.07
C ARG A 45 2.84 10.77 1.80
N GLY A 46 1.90 10.51 2.70
CA GLY A 46 0.55 11.04 2.64
C GLY A 46 0.25 12.01 3.79
N GLU A 47 -0.59 13.00 3.51
CA GLU A 47 -1.26 13.84 4.50
C GLU A 47 -2.78 13.72 4.37
N ALA A 48 -3.47 13.82 5.52
CA ALA A 48 -4.91 13.83 5.56
C ALA A 48 -5.47 15.09 4.89
N VAL A 49 -6.53 14.94 4.11
CA VAL A 49 -7.33 16.08 3.65
C VAL A 49 -8.37 16.40 4.73
N PRO A 50 -8.34 17.60 5.35
CA PRO A 50 -9.28 17.93 6.43
C PRO A 50 -10.73 17.80 5.99
N GLY A 51 -11.54 17.09 6.78
CA GLY A 51 -12.97 16.90 6.53
C GLY A 51 -13.31 15.79 5.53
N ASP A 52 -12.33 15.05 4.98
CA ASP A 52 -12.59 13.93 4.07
C ASP A 52 -11.61 12.77 4.30
N ALA A 53 -12.06 11.74 5.01
CA ALA A 53 -11.26 10.56 5.32
C ALA A 53 -10.97 9.69 4.07
N THR A 54 -11.70 9.87 2.98
CA THR A 54 -11.51 9.13 1.72
C THR A 54 -10.53 9.81 0.77
N LYS A 55 -9.90 10.90 1.21
CA LYS A 55 -8.90 11.62 0.43
C LYS A 55 -7.55 11.66 1.13
N VAL A 56 -6.52 11.56 0.32
CA VAL A 56 -5.13 11.72 0.74
C VAL A 56 -4.42 12.67 -0.20
N ARG A 57 -3.68 13.61 0.39
CA ARG A 57 -2.71 14.42 -0.35
C ARG A 57 -1.38 13.67 -0.35
N VAL A 58 -0.86 13.38 -1.53
CA VAL A 58 0.44 12.73 -1.72
C VAL A 58 1.52 13.80 -1.80
N LEU A 59 2.49 13.77 -0.89
CA LEU A 59 3.55 14.78 -0.81
C LEU A 59 4.72 14.50 -1.75
N ASP A 60 4.90 13.24 -2.12
CA ASP A 60 5.98 12.81 -3.00
C ASP A 60 5.49 12.72 -4.46
N PRO A 61 6.35 12.99 -5.47
CA PRO A 61 5.96 12.85 -6.86
C PRO A 61 5.53 11.41 -7.18
N LEU A 62 4.31 11.27 -7.71
CA LEU A 62 3.82 9.96 -8.14
C LEU A 62 4.65 9.46 -9.33
N THR A 63 5.10 8.22 -9.24
CA THR A 63 5.82 7.52 -10.34
C THR A 63 4.88 6.76 -11.26
N ILE A 64 3.56 6.85 -11.02
CA ILE A 64 2.52 6.22 -11.82
C ILE A 64 1.32 7.16 -11.94
N THR A 65 0.55 7.03 -13.03
CA THR A 65 -0.77 7.65 -13.14
C THR A 65 -1.81 6.62 -12.71
N PRO A 66 -2.56 6.82 -11.62
CA PRO A 66 -3.60 5.88 -11.20
C PRO A 66 -4.69 5.74 -12.27
N TYR A 67 -5.04 4.51 -12.60
CA TYR A 67 -6.20 4.22 -13.43
C TYR A 67 -7.47 4.20 -12.57
N VAL A 68 -8.44 5.02 -12.93
CA VAL A 68 -9.70 5.25 -12.17
C VAL A 68 -10.96 4.97 -13.01
N GLY A 69 -10.80 4.49 -14.24
CA GLY A 69 -11.91 4.22 -15.14
C GLY A 69 -12.66 2.92 -14.81
N GLY A 70 -13.64 2.57 -15.65
CA GLY A 70 -14.45 1.36 -15.50
C GLY A 70 -14.16 0.27 -16.55
N SER A 71 -13.21 0.47 -17.46
CA SER A 71 -12.91 -0.49 -18.54
C SER A 71 -11.89 -1.55 -18.16
N GLU A 72 -11.16 -1.35 -17.06
CA GLU A 72 -10.21 -2.31 -16.50
C GLU A 72 -10.17 -2.16 -14.96
N GLU A 73 -9.34 -2.97 -14.32
CA GLU A 73 -9.13 -2.95 -12.88
C GLU A 73 -8.53 -1.61 -12.43
N ARG A 74 -9.16 -0.98 -11.44
CA ARG A 74 -8.68 0.29 -10.86
C ARG A 74 -7.37 0.08 -10.12
N THR A 75 -6.57 1.15 -10.05
CA THR A 75 -5.32 1.11 -9.28
C THR A 75 -5.62 0.87 -7.81
N TYR A 76 -5.12 -0.26 -7.29
CA TYR A 76 -5.19 -0.55 -5.85
C TYR A 76 -4.20 0.29 -5.07
N PHE A 77 -4.57 0.61 -3.83
CA PHE A 77 -3.69 1.22 -2.87
C PHE A 77 -3.55 0.39 -1.60
N SER A 78 -2.46 0.61 -0.87
CA SER A 78 -2.26 0.19 0.50
C SER A 78 -1.78 1.37 1.31
N PHE A 79 -2.30 1.54 2.52
CA PHE A 79 -2.02 2.69 3.36
C PHE A 79 -1.67 2.28 4.79
N GLY A 80 -0.72 2.97 5.40
CA GLY A 80 -0.42 2.78 6.82
C GLY A 80 0.82 3.52 7.32
N PRO A 81 1.11 3.45 8.63
CA PRO A 81 2.27 4.09 9.22
C PRO A 81 3.58 3.41 8.80
N GLY A 82 4.66 4.20 8.66
CA GLY A 82 5.96 3.80 8.10
C GLY A 82 6.76 2.70 8.81
N GLN A 83 6.22 2.07 9.85
CA GLN A 83 6.82 0.91 10.53
C GLN A 83 6.17 -0.42 10.11
N ALA A 84 5.00 -0.40 9.44
CA ALA A 84 4.22 -1.59 9.08
C ALA A 84 3.92 -1.70 7.58
N TRP A 85 4.70 -1.03 6.72
CA TRP A 85 4.42 -0.92 5.28
C TRP A 85 4.84 -2.15 4.47
N ALA A 86 5.93 -2.80 4.86
CA ALA A 86 6.36 -4.08 4.36
C ALA A 86 7.35 -4.67 5.37
N GLN A 87 7.18 -5.95 5.69
CA GLN A 87 8.17 -6.72 6.43
C GLN A 87 8.84 -7.64 5.42
N THR A 88 10.14 -7.49 5.21
CA THR A 88 10.89 -8.48 4.45
C THR A 88 10.72 -9.82 5.17
N ALA A 89 10.29 -10.84 4.45
CA ALA A 89 10.10 -12.15 4.99
C ALA A 89 10.73 -13.17 4.05
N ARG A 90 11.49 -14.10 4.61
CA ARG A 90 12.08 -15.19 3.84
C ARG A 90 11.05 -16.30 3.71
N VAL A 91 10.72 -16.65 2.47
CA VAL A 91 9.87 -17.82 2.20
C VAL A 91 10.61 -19.09 2.63
N LEU A 92 10.04 -19.82 3.57
CA LEU A 92 10.57 -21.09 4.04
C LEU A 92 10.07 -22.26 3.19
N ALA A 93 8.80 -22.22 2.81
CA ALA A 93 8.18 -23.28 2.02
C ALA A 93 6.97 -22.76 1.25
N ILE A 94 6.77 -23.32 0.07
CA ILE A 94 5.55 -23.21 -0.71
C ILE A 94 5.00 -24.63 -0.83
N ARG A 95 3.80 -24.88 -0.29
CA ARG A 95 3.16 -26.20 -0.36
C ARG A 95 1.87 -26.08 -1.14
N SER A 96 1.76 -26.84 -2.22
CA SER A 96 0.50 -27.02 -2.93
C SER A 96 -0.36 -28.09 -2.23
N ARG A 97 -1.64 -27.79 -2.05
CA ARG A 97 -2.67 -28.68 -1.50
C ARG A 97 -3.93 -28.56 -2.35
N ALA A 98 -4.05 -29.42 -3.36
CA ALA A 98 -5.14 -29.37 -4.35
C ALA A 98 -5.28 -27.95 -4.94
N GLU A 99 -6.41 -27.27 -4.71
CA GLU A 99 -6.68 -25.90 -5.19
C GLU A 99 -6.12 -24.79 -4.29
N GLN A 100 -5.43 -25.13 -3.21
CA GLN A 100 -4.86 -24.17 -2.27
C GLN A 100 -3.33 -24.19 -2.29
N VAL A 101 -2.73 -23.01 -2.14
CA VAL A 101 -1.30 -22.84 -1.89
C VAL A 101 -1.09 -22.30 -0.49
N GLU A 102 -0.30 -23.00 0.30
CA GLU A 102 0.19 -22.56 1.60
C GLU A 102 1.59 -21.97 1.43
N ILE A 103 1.78 -20.73 1.91
CA ILE A 103 3.08 -20.07 1.91
C ILE A 103 3.50 -19.88 3.37
N LEU A 104 4.62 -20.50 3.75
CA LEU A 104 5.24 -20.32 5.06
C LEU A 104 6.38 -19.30 4.93
N VAL A 105 6.33 -18.23 5.73
CA VAL A 105 7.34 -17.17 5.73
C VAL A 105 7.83 -16.88 7.15
N VAL A 106 9.09 -16.47 7.28
CA VAL A 106 9.63 -15.91 8.53
C VAL A 106 9.99 -14.45 8.29
N ALA A 107 9.50 -13.56 9.15
CA ALA A 107 9.88 -12.15 9.13
C ALA A 107 11.38 -12.00 9.38
N GLU A 108 12.09 -11.29 8.49
CA GLU A 108 13.49 -10.90 8.70
C GLU A 108 13.58 -9.75 9.70
N GLU A 109 14.12 -10.03 10.89
CA GLU A 109 14.43 -9.03 11.91
C GLU A 109 15.87 -8.49 11.66
N SER A 110 16.06 -7.17 11.65
CA SER A 110 17.37 -6.51 11.45
C SER A 110 18.42 -6.79 12.54
N ARG A 111 18.09 -7.53 13.60
CA ARG A 111 19.03 -7.96 14.66
C ARG A 111 19.94 -9.13 14.27
N VAL A 112 19.81 -9.67 13.05
CA VAL A 112 20.62 -10.83 12.60
C VAL A 112 21.91 -10.43 11.85
N HIS A 113 22.16 -9.13 11.66
CA HIS A 113 23.40 -8.60 11.05
C HIS A 113 24.27 -7.82 12.06
N VAL A 114 24.48 -8.37 13.26
CA VAL A 114 25.62 -7.99 14.12
C VAL A 114 26.64 -9.12 14.09
N ASN A 115 27.59 -9.02 13.16
CA ASN A 115 28.88 -9.70 13.25
C ASN A 115 29.93 -8.93 12.45
#